data_AF-A0A2G9QC21-F1
#
_entry.id   AF-A0A2G9QC21-F1
#
_cell.length_a   1.000
_cell.length_b   1.000
_cell.length_c   1.000
_cell.angle_alpha   90.00
_cell.angle_beta   90.00
_cell.angle_gamma   90.00
#
_symmetry.space_group_name_H-M   'P 1'
#
loop_
_entity.id
_entity.type
_entity.pdbx_description
1 polymer ?
#
loop_
_entity_poly.entity_id
_entity_poly.type
_entity_poly.pdbx_seq_one_letter_code
_entity_poly.pdbx_strand_id
1 'polypeptide(L)'
;SDFLSLPFQAVECGLAYVAPNGGKWSSEALDVFDTLVHCAKWKPLLAKIASFPSPGVSHFQIQLYDPSRDPMLDIGQELIRLGLAVEQRKSPVKSDDGETVVSRLLAEVTSMSEKPEPTSFAKLQEEEHRLE
;
A
#
# COMPACT_ATOMS: atom_id res chain seq x y z
N SER A 1 28.71 -13.63 0.96
CA SER A 1 27.32 -13.13 0.90
C SER A 1 27.19 -12.22 -0.31
N ASP A 2 26.17 -12.41 -1.16
CA ASP A 2 25.88 -11.55 -2.31
C ASP A 2 24.80 -10.51 -1.92
N PHE A 3 25.11 -9.23 -2.09
CA PHE A 3 24.26 -8.10 -1.72
C PHE A 3 23.13 -7.80 -2.73
N LEU A 4 23.09 -8.48 -3.88
CA LEU A 4 22.10 -8.23 -4.94
C LEU A 4 20.98 -9.28 -5.02
N SER A 5 20.99 -10.26 -4.11
CA SER A 5 19.99 -11.33 -4.07
C SER A 5 18.60 -10.86 -3.62
N LEU A 6 18.53 -9.79 -2.82
CA LEU A 6 17.28 -9.18 -2.37
C LEU A 6 16.85 -8.10 -3.37
N PRO A 7 15.58 -8.10 -3.84
CA PRO A 7 15.05 -6.98 -4.61
C PRO A 7 15.15 -5.66 -3.86
N PHE A 8 15.10 -4.53 -4.58
CA PHE A 8 14.99 -3.24 -3.92
C PHE A 8 13.69 -3.16 -3.12
N GLN A 9 13.80 -2.76 -1.85
CA GLN A 9 12.70 -2.79 -0.90
C GLN A 9 11.91 -1.47 -0.86
N ALA A 10 12.49 -0.38 -1.37
CA ALA A 10 11.84 0.92 -1.43
C ALA A 10 10.96 1.02 -2.68
N VAL A 11 9.68 1.30 -2.48
CA VAL A 11 8.69 1.47 -3.56
C VAL A 11 8.21 2.92 -3.57
N GLU A 12 8.37 3.60 -4.70
CA GLU A 12 7.86 4.96 -4.88
C GLU A 12 6.33 4.96 -4.94
N CYS A 13 5.69 5.88 -4.19
CA CYS A 13 4.24 6.03 -4.12
C CYS A 13 3.86 7.52 -4.05
N GLY A 14 2.65 7.83 -4.53
CA GLY A 14 1.97 9.10 -4.34
C GLY A 14 0.79 8.96 -3.36
N LEU A 15 0.50 10.01 -2.61
CA LEU A 15 -0.67 10.04 -1.73
C LEU A 15 -1.92 10.38 -2.55
N ALA A 16 -2.86 9.44 -2.60
CA ALA A 16 -4.05 9.52 -3.42
C ALA A 16 -5.03 10.57 -2.91
N TYR A 17 -5.80 11.16 -3.83
CA TYR A 17 -6.92 12.06 -3.57
C TYR A 17 -6.55 13.37 -2.88
N VAL A 18 -5.26 13.72 -2.81
CA VAL A 18 -4.78 14.98 -2.26
C VAL A 18 -3.82 15.66 -3.23
N ALA A 19 -3.80 16.98 -3.20
CA ALA A 19 -2.88 17.81 -3.99
C ALA A 19 -2.36 18.98 -3.14
N PRO A 20 -1.21 19.57 -3.49
CA PRO A 20 -0.70 20.75 -2.78
C PRO A 20 -1.62 21.96 -2.94
N ASN A 21 -1.78 22.72 -1.86
CA ASN A 21 -2.43 24.02 -1.92
C ASN A 21 -1.50 25.03 -2.62
N GLY A 22 -1.86 25.49 -3.82
CA GLY A 22 -1.04 26.41 -4.61
C GLY A 22 -0.02 25.74 -5.56
N GLY A 23 -0.22 24.47 -5.91
CA GLY A 23 0.50 23.78 -7.00
C GLY A 23 1.86 23.17 -6.64
N LYS A 24 2.44 23.52 -5.48
CA LYS A 24 3.63 22.87 -4.89
C LYS A 24 3.43 22.66 -3.40
N TRP A 25 3.96 21.57 -2.87
CA TRP A 25 3.92 21.30 -1.42
C TRP A 25 4.74 22.35 -0.67
N SER A 26 4.16 22.95 0.38
CA SER A 26 4.87 23.85 1.27
C SER A 26 5.83 23.07 2.18
N SER A 27 6.87 23.73 2.70
CA SER A 27 7.77 23.10 3.69
C SER A 27 7.00 22.58 4.89
N GLU A 28 6.03 23.36 5.37
CA GLU A 28 5.15 22.98 6.48
C GLU A 28 4.36 21.71 6.17
N ALA A 29 3.83 21.56 4.96
CA ALA A 29 3.12 20.35 4.56
C ALA A 29 4.04 19.12 4.59
N LEU A 30 5.30 19.27 4.17
CA LEU A 30 6.30 18.19 4.21
C LEU A 30 6.66 17.81 5.65
N ASP A 31 6.94 18.78 6.52
CA ASP A 31 7.30 18.55 7.92
C ASP A 31 6.16 17.87 8.70
N VAL A 32 4.93 18.29 8.45
CA VAL A 32 3.74 17.66 9.04
C VAL A 32 3.54 16.26 8.50
N PHE A 33 3.70 16.04 7.19
CA PHE A 33 3.61 14.70 6.62
C PHE A 33 4.65 13.75 7.22
N ASP A 34 5.92 14.16 7.30
CA ASP A 34 7.01 13.37 7.93
C ASP A 34 6.69 13.00 9.38
N THR A 35 6.05 13.91 10.11
CA THR A 35 5.59 13.67 11.48
C THR A 35 4.44 12.66 11.53
N LEU A 36 3.43 12.80 10.67
CA LEU A 36 2.27 11.92 10.61
C LEU A 36 2.66 10.49 10.20
N VAL A 37 3.62 10.35 9.27
CA VAL A 37 4.07 9.04 8.78
C VAL A 37 5.18 8.40 9.61
N HIS A 38 5.65 9.08 10.66
CA HIS A 38 6.77 8.62 11.49
C HIS A 38 7.99 8.29 10.62
N CYS A 39 8.34 9.20 9.71
CA CYS A 39 9.36 9.00 8.69
C CYS A 39 10.68 8.50 9.30
N ALA A 40 11.19 7.38 8.78
CA ALA A 40 12.40 6.68 9.26
C ALA A 40 12.39 6.25 10.75
N LYS A 41 11.21 6.15 11.39
CA LYS A 41 11.06 5.68 12.79
C LYS A 41 10.55 4.25 12.93
N TRP A 42 10.46 3.50 11.82
CA TRP A 42 10.08 2.07 11.80
C TRP A 42 8.72 1.77 12.42
N LYS A 43 7.80 2.75 12.42
CA LYS A 43 6.43 2.54 12.85
C LYS A 43 5.56 2.16 11.65
N PRO A 44 4.88 1.01 11.68
CA PRO A 44 4.06 0.57 10.56
C PRO A 44 2.83 1.47 10.39
N LEU A 45 2.49 1.72 9.13
CA LEU A 45 1.26 2.36 8.69
C LEU A 45 0.47 1.39 7.81
N LEU A 46 -0.82 1.64 7.67
CA LEU A 46 -1.65 0.89 6.74
C LEU A 46 -1.71 1.65 5.41
N ALA A 47 -1.29 1.02 4.31
CA ALA A 47 -1.42 1.55 2.97
C ALA A 47 -2.49 0.79 2.17
N LYS A 48 -3.35 1.51 1.47
CA LYS A 48 -4.35 0.95 0.55
C LYS A 48 -4.11 1.48 -0.86
N ILE A 49 -3.94 0.59 -1.83
CA ILE A 49 -3.75 0.97 -3.23
C ILE A 49 -5.06 1.58 -3.78
N ALA A 50 -4.97 2.81 -4.28
CA ALA A 50 -6.07 3.56 -4.89
C ALA A 50 -6.01 3.52 -6.43
N SER A 51 -4.80 3.49 -7.01
CA SER A 51 -4.58 3.20 -8.42
C SER A 51 -3.15 2.71 -8.67
N PHE A 52 -2.99 2.06 -9.82
CA PHE A 52 -1.71 1.52 -10.29
C PHE A 52 -1.01 2.52 -11.21
N PRO A 53 0.32 2.35 -11.42
CA PRO A 53 1.04 3.10 -12.44
C PRO A 53 0.34 3.03 -13.80
N SER A 54 0.32 4.14 -14.50
CA SER A 54 -0.28 4.30 -15.83
C SER A 54 0.66 5.12 -16.71
N PRO A 55 0.48 5.18 -18.04
CA PRO A 55 1.26 6.08 -18.87
C PRO A 55 1.24 7.52 -18.30
N GLY A 56 2.40 8.08 -17.99
CA GLY A 56 2.54 9.40 -17.35
C GLY A 56 2.58 9.42 -15.81
N VAL A 57 2.29 8.30 -15.13
CA VAL A 57 2.40 8.15 -13.66
C VAL A 57 3.13 6.85 -13.36
N SER A 58 4.39 6.93 -12.97
CA SER A 58 5.26 5.76 -12.76
C SER A 58 5.13 5.12 -11.37
N HIS A 59 4.38 5.72 -10.45
CA HIS A 59 4.25 5.26 -9.06
C HIS A 59 2.80 4.90 -8.69
N PHE A 60 2.65 4.05 -7.68
CA PHE A 60 1.34 3.70 -7.11
C PHE A 60 0.71 4.93 -6.46
N GLN A 61 -0.61 5.07 -6.57
CA GLN A 61 -1.35 6.00 -5.72
C GLN A 61 -1.92 5.22 -4.55
N ILE A 62 -1.66 5.68 -3.33
CA ILE A 62 -2.07 5.00 -2.10
C ILE A 62 -2.83 5.95 -1.17
N GLN A 63 -3.78 5.41 -0.41
CA GLN A 63 -4.24 6.04 0.83
C GLN A 63 -3.40 5.50 1.98
N LEU A 64 -3.08 6.35 2.95
CA LEU A 64 -2.20 6.00 4.06
C LEU A 64 -2.88 6.32 5.39
N TYR A 65 -2.80 5.39 6.33
CA TYR A 65 -3.47 5.49 7.62
C TYR A 65 -2.53 5.15 8.78
N ASP A 66 -2.65 5.86 9.91
CA ASP A 66 -2.00 5.50 11.18
C ASP A 66 -2.98 4.69 12.06
N PRO A 67 -2.81 3.35 12.16
CA PRO A 67 -3.69 2.48 12.93
C PRO A 67 -3.46 2.56 14.44
N SER A 68 -2.43 3.27 14.91
CA SER A 68 -2.18 3.45 16.35
C SER A 68 -3.08 4.51 17.00
N ARG A 69 -3.88 5.22 16.20
CA ARG A 69 -4.88 6.18 16.66
C ARG A 69 -6.24 5.49 16.76
N ASP A 70 -7.07 5.96 17.67
CA ASP A 70 -8.47 5.55 17.78
C ASP A 70 -9.37 6.80 17.73
N PRO A 71 -10.15 7.01 16.66
CA PRO A 71 -10.22 6.18 15.44
C PRO A 71 -8.92 6.22 14.61
N MET A 72 -8.74 5.23 13.73
CA MET A 72 -7.61 5.18 12.79
C MET A 72 -7.53 6.47 11.97
N LEU A 73 -6.36 7.08 11.92
CA LEU A 73 -6.17 8.39 11.28
C LEU A 73 -5.90 8.23 9.78
N ASP A 74 -6.71 8.87 8.94
CA ASP A 74 -6.41 9.06 7.51
C ASP A 74 -5.46 10.26 7.34
N ILE A 75 -4.24 10.00 6.86
CA ILE A 75 -3.18 11.01 6.76
C ILE A 75 -3.50 12.04 5.69
N GLY A 76 -4.12 11.64 4.58
CA GLY A 76 -4.49 12.56 3.50
C GLY A 76 -5.58 13.53 3.96
N GLN A 77 -6.59 13.02 4.68
CA GLN A 77 -7.63 13.86 5.26
C GLN A 77 -7.09 14.79 6.35
N GLU A 78 -6.13 14.34 7.15
CA GLU A 78 -5.52 15.19 8.17
C GLU A 78 -4.76 16.37 7.56
N LEU A 79 -4.03 16.16 6.46
CA LEU A 79 -3.38 17.25 5.73
C LEU A 79 -4.40 18.26 5.17
N ILE A 80 -5.54 17.78 4.64
CA ILE A 80 -6.63 18.67 4.19
C ILE A 80 -7.23 19.44 5.36
N ARG A 81 -7.49 18.78 6.49
CA ARG A 81 -8.05 19.39 7.71
C ARG A 81 -7.15 20.51 8.24
N LEU A 82 -5.84 20.35 8.12
CA LEU A 82 -4.84 21.35 8.50
C LEU A 82 -4.65 22.47 7.46
N GLY A 83 -5.31 22.39 6.29
CA GLY A 83 -5.17 23.37 5.20
C GLY A 83 -3.86 23.24 4.41
N LEU A 84 -3.12 22.15 4.61
CA LEU A 84 -1.83 21.87 3.98
C LEU A 84 -1.97 21.14 2.64
N ALA A 85 -3.15 20.57 2.38
CA ALA A 85 -3.54 19.92 1.13
C ALA A 85 -4.97 20.31 0.71
N VAL A 86 -5.31 20.04 -0.54
CA VAL A 86 -6.68 20.13 -1.06
C VAL A 86 -7.12 18.78 -1.62
N GLU A 87 -8.42 18.52 -1.60
CA GLU A 87 -9.00 17.30 -2.20
C GLU A 87 -8.77 17.29 -3.72
N GLN A 88 -8.29 16.15 -4.23
CA GLN A 88 -8.12 15.91 -5.66
C GLN A 88 -9.10 14.84 -6.14
N ARG A 89 -10.07 15.24 -6.96
CA ARG A 89 -10.95 14.30 -7.68
C ARG A 89 -10.21 13.76 -8.92
N LYS A 90 -10.25 12.44 -9.15
CA LYS A 90 -9.59 11.77 -10.29
C LYS A 90 -9.83 12.53 -11.61
N SER A 91 -8.77 12.77 -12.39
CA SER A 91 -8.92 13.11 -13.81
C SER A 91 -9.38 11.87 -14.60
N PRO A 92 -10.15 12.03 -15.69
CA PRO A 92 -10.66 10.91 -16.47
C PRO A 92 -9.52 10.26 -17.26
N VAL A 93 -9.01 9.12 -16.78
CA VAL A 93 -8.21 8.24 -17.64
C VAL A 93 -9.20 7.50 -18.53
N LYS A 94 -9.15 7.77 -19.84
CA LYS A 94 -9.94 7.04 -20.85
C LYS A 94 -9.60 5.56 -20.74
N SER A 95 -10.65 4.74 -20.70
CA SER A 95 -10.58 3.29 -20.83
C SER A 95 -9.75 2.91 -22.06
N ASP A 96 -8.67 2.18 -21.87
CA ASP A 96 -8.07 1.38 -22.93
C ASP A 96 -8.11 -0.07 -22.47
N ASP A 97 -8.71 -0.89 -23.32
CA ASP A 97 -9.07 -2.28 -23.06
C ASP A 97 -7.80 -3.13 -23.12
N GLY A 98 -7.10 -3.23 -22.00
CA GLY A 98 -5.87 -3.99 -21.89
C GLY A 98 -5.74 -4.57 -20.50
N GLU A 99 -5.48 -5.88 -20.44
CA GLU A 99 -5.25 -6.64 -19.23
C GLU A 99 -4.36 -5.85 -18.25
N THR A 100 -4.94 -5.50 -17.10
CA THR A 100 -4.32 -4.50 -16.23
C THR A 100 -2.98 -5.00 -15.71
N VAL A 101 -2.01 -4.10 -15.53
CA VAL A 101 -0.70 -4.42 -14.91
C VAL A 101 -0.89 -5.11 -13.54
N VAL A 102 -2.02 -4.86 -12.87
CA VAL A 102 -2.48 -5.55 -11.66
C VAL A 102 -2.62 -7.04 -11.86
N SER A 103 -3.28 -7.47 -12.93
CA SER A 103 -3.48 -8.89 -13.23
C SER A 103 -2.16 -9.61 -13.38
N ARG A 104 -1.16 -8.93 -13.97
CA ARG A 104 0.20 -9.46 -14.14
C ARG A 104 0.97 -9.53 -12.83
N LEU A 105 1.01 -8.44 -12.06
CA LEU A 105 1.70 -8.39 -10.77
C LEU A 105 1.06 -9.35 -9.75
N LEU A 106 -0.27 -9.46 -9.72
CA LEU A 106 -0.97 -10.39 -8.84
C LEU A 106 -0.69 -11.86 -9.23
N ALA A 107 -0.62 -12.16 -10.53
CA ALA A 107 -0.23 -13.47 -11.03
C ALA A 107 1.23 -13.82 -10.65
N GLU A 108 2.15 -12.86 -10.70
CA GLU A 108 3.53 -13.07 -10.25
C GLU A 108 3.62 -13.32 -8.74
N VAL A 109 2.91 -12.55 -7.91
CA VAL A 109 2.90 -12.72 -6.45
C VAL A 109 2.23 -14.05 -6.04
N THR A 110 1.15 -14.44 -6.72
CA THR A 110 0.48 -15.73 -6.46
C THR A 110 1.25 -16.93 -7.02
N SER A 111 2.03 -16.74 -8.08
CA SER A 111 2.93 -17.77 -8.63
C SER A 111 4.11 -18.10 -7.71
N MET A 112 4.48 -17.19 -6.79
CA MET A 112 5.53 -17.45 -5.79
C MET A 112 5.03 -18.20 -4.54
N SER A 113 3.73 -18.47 -4.43
CA SER A 113 3.17 -19.32 -3.38
C SER A 113 3.02 -20.75 -3.90
N GLU A 114 3.93 -21.65 -3.53
CA GLU A 114 3.71 -23.09 -3.69
C GLU A 114 2.39 -23.48 -3.00
N LYS A 115 1.60 -24.33 -3.66
CA LYS A 115 0.29 -24.80 -3.15
C LYS A 115 0.48 -25.42 -1.76
N PRO A 116 -0.33 -25.06 -0.75
CA PRO A 116 -0.40 -25.90 0.43
C PRO A 116 -0.93 -27.28 0.02
N GLU A 117 -0.16 -28.33 0.27
CA GLU A 117 -0.66 -29.70 0.18
C GLU A 117 -1.90 -29.83 1.08
N PRO A 118 -2.96 -30.55 0.64
CA PRO A 118 -4.11 -30.78 1.49
C PRO A 118 -3.71 -31.75 2.60
N THR A 119 -3.22 -31.23 3.72
CA THR A 119 -3.15 -32.00 4.95
C THR A 119 -4.59 -32.15 5.45
N SER A 120 -5.21 -33.25 5.02
CA SER A 120 -6.52 -33.66 5.49
C SER A 120 -6.51 -33.75 7.01
N PHE A 121 -7.29 -32.87 7.65
CA PHE A 121 -7.57 -32.88 9.09
C PHE A 121 -8.06 -34.25 9.60
N ALA A 122 -8.53 -35.14 8.71
CA ALA A 122 -8.96 -36.48 9.06
C ALA A 122 -7.83 -37.42 9.51
N LYS A 123 -6.56 -37.16 9.16
CA LYS A 123 -5.44 -38.03 9.59
C LYS A 123 -4.95 -37.76 11.01
N LEU A 124 -5.21 -36.56 11.55
CA LEU A 124 -4.75 -36.20 12.90
C LEU A 124 -5.71 -36.64 14.00
N GLN A 125 -6.98 -36.91 13.70
CA GLN A 125 -7.94 -37.46 14.68
C GLN A 125 -7.86 -39.00 14.82
N GLU A 126 -7.30 -39.70 13.83
CA GLU A 126 -7.21 -41.18 13.86
C GLU A 126 -5.95 -41.70 14.58
N GLU A 127 -4.89 -40.88 14.73
CA GLU A 127 -3.74 -41.22 15.57
C GLU A 127 -3.98 -40.93 17.06
N GLU A 128 -4.77 -39.92 17.42
CA GLU A 128 -5.06 -39.59 18.83
C GLU A 128 -5.98 -40.64 19.48
N HIS A 129 -6.89 -41.26 18.73
CA HIS A 129 -7.78 -42.33 19.21
C HIS A 129 -7.14 -43.73 19.17
N ARG A 130 -5.87 -43.85 18.75
CA ARG A 130 -5.12 -45.13 18.75
C ARG A 130 -4.11 -45.24 19.88
N LEU A 131 -3.99 -44.19 20.70
CA LEU A 131 -3.08 -44.11 21.84
C LEU A 131 -3.81 -44.01 23.20
N GLU A 132 -5.13 -44.20 23.22
CA GLU A 132 -5.93 -44.52 24.41
C GLU A 132 -6.45 -45.97 24.34
#